data_AF-A0A3P6HCZ7-F1
#
_entry.id   AF-A0A3P6HCZ7-F1
#
_cell.length_a   1.000
_cell.length_b   1.000
_cell.length_c   1.000
_cell.angle_alpha   90.00
_cell.angle_beta   90.00
_cell.angle_gamma   90.00
#
_symmetry.space_group_name_H-M   'P 1'
#
loop_
_entity.id
_entity.type
_entity.pdbx_description
1 polymer ?
#
loop_
_entity_poly.entity_id
_entity_poly.type
_entity_poly.pdbx_seq_one_letter_code
_entity_poly.pdbx_strand_id
1 'polypeptide(L)'
;MGIEAGTLVVWICWSIWISRNQLVFQKRSFTLAETLQKALADARKWVMAQAPSISTPPKPLIRFEPNPRRSGQCSVFTDAAWNSTTAEA
;
A
#
# COMPACT_ATOMS: atom_id res chain seq x y z
N MET A 1 12.66 -7.19 17.70
CA MET A 1 11.80 -6.22 16.98
C MET A 1 10.72 -5.73 17.95
N GLY A 2 10.82 -4.49 18.40
CA GLY A 2 9.80 -3.88 19.27
C GLY A 2 8.59 -3.43 18.46
N ILE A 3 7.45 -3.25 19.12
CA ILE A 3 6.31 -2.56 18.49
C ILE A 3 6.69 -1.08 18.46
N GLU A 4 6.75 -0.48 17.28
CA GLU A 4 6.99 0.96 17.18
C GLU A 4 5.91 1.73 17.94
N ALA A 5 6.31 2.74 18.71
CA ALA A 5 5.40 3.48 19.59
C ALA A 5 4.20 4.08 18.82
N GLY A 6 4.43 4.54 17.59
CA GLY A 6 3.37 5.07 16.72
C GLY A 6 2.31 4.01 16.37
N THR A 7 2.74 2.79 16.05
CA THR A 7 1.83 1.67 15.78
C THR A 7 0.98 1.35 17.00
N LEU A 8 1.58 1.28 18.18
CA LEU A 8 0.86 0.94 19.41
C LEU A 8 -0.25 1.96 19.76
N VAL A 9 0.04 3.26 19.66
CA VAL A 9 -0.95 4.31 19.97
C VAL A 9 -2.18 4.20 19.06
N VAL A 10 -1.97 3.95 17.76
CA VAL A 10 -3.07 3.77 16.80
C VAL A 10 -3.95 2.58 17.19
N TRP A 11 -3.36 1.44 17.55
CA TRP A 11 -4.11 0.25 17.97
C TRP A 11 -4.87 0.44 19.28
N ILE A 12 -4.34 1.22 20.23
CA ILE A 12 -5.03 1.57 21.48
C ILE A 12 -6.26 2.44 21.17
N CYS A 13 -6.08 3.53 20.40
CA CYS A 13 -7.19 4.41 20.01
C CYS A 13 -8.28 3.64 19.25
N TRP A 14 -7.87 2.78 18.31
CA TRP A 14 -8.77 1.93 17.54
C TRP A 14 -9.55 0.96 18.43
N SER A 15 -8.88 0.31 19.38
CA SER A 15 -9.52 -0.65 20.29
C SER A 15 -10.53 0.03 21.22
N ILE A 16 -10.21 1.24 21.72
CA ILE A 16 -11.15 2.04 22.51
C ILE A 16 -12.39 2.38 21.68
N TRP A 17 -12.20 2.83 20.43
CA TRP A 17 -13.31 3.16 19.54
C TRP A 17 -14.21 1.95 19.28
N ILE A 18 -13.63 0.77 18.98
CA ILE A 18 -14.41 -0.47 18.81
C ILE A 18 -15.15 -0.84 20.10
N SER A 19 -14.49 -0.82 21.25
CA SER A 19 -15.13 -1.14 22.53
C SER A 19 -16.32 -0.22 22.82
N ARG A 20 -16.21 1.08 22.49
CA ARG A 20 -17.33 2.02 22.62
C ARG A 20 -18.48 1.70 21.65
N ASN A 21 -18.17 1.35 20.41
CA ASN A 21 -19.22 0.96 19.45
C ASN A 21 -19.93 -0.33 19.85
N GLN A 22 -19.20 -1.32 20.37
CA GLN A 22 -19.78 -2.56 20.85
C GLN A 22 -20.69 -2.32 22.06
N LEU A 23 -20.35 -1.37 22.93
CA LEU A 23 -21.23 -0.97 24.02
C LEU A 23 -22.52 -0.34 23.50
N VAL A 24 -22.44 0.57 22.53
CA VAL A 24 -23.61 1.29 21.98
C VAL A 24 -24.53 0.36 21.20
N PHE A 25 -23.98 -0.44 20.28
CA PHE A 25 -24.78 -1.22 19.33
C PHE A 25 -25.07 -2.66 19.79
N GLN A 26 -24.20 -3.24 20.62
CA GLN A 26 -24.30 -4.65 21.04
C GLN A 26 -24.52 -4.80 22.55
N LYS A 27 -24.59 -3.69 23.31
CA LYS A 27 -24.68 -3.68 24.79
C LYS A 27 -23.57 -4.50 25.47
N ARG A 28 -22.43 -4.67 24.79
CA ARG A 28 -21.30 -5.43 25.30
C ARG A 28 -20.25 -4.47 25.85
N SER A 29 -19.97 -4.57 27.14
CA SER A 29 -18.88 -3.84 27.79
C SER A 29 -17.60 -4.66 27.78
N PHE A 30 -16.47 -3.96 27.80
CA PHE A 30 -15.14 -4.53 27.95
C PHE A 30 -14.42 -3.73 29.02
N THR A 31 -13.60 -4.42 29.80
CA THR A 31 -12.74 -3.76 30.77
C THR A 31 -11.54 -3.11 30.09
N LEU A 32 -10.96 -2.09 30.73
CA LEU A 32 -9.74 -1.44 30.24
C LEU A 32 -8.62 -2.46 29.97
N ALA A 33 -8.47 -3.45 30.86
CA ALA A 33 -7.46 -4.50 30.74
C ALA A 33 -7.68 -5.35 29.47
N GLU A 34 -8.92 -5.77 29.20
CA GLU A 34 -9.26 -6.53 27.99
C GLU A 34 -9.02 -5.72 26.72
N THR A 35 -9.47 -4.46 26.69
CA THR A 35 -9.26 -3.56 25.54
C THR A 35 -7.76 -3.34 25.28
N LEU A 36 -6.95 -3.13 26.33
CA LEU A 36 -5.51 -2.89 26.21
C LEU A 36 -4.76 -4.17 25.79
N GLN A 37 -5.12 -5.31 26.37
CA GLN A 37 -4.57 -6.61 25.98
C GLN A 37 -4.89 -6.93 24.51
N LYS A 38 -6.11 -6.63 24.06
CA LYS A 38 -6.51 -6.77 22.65
C LYS A 38 -5.69 -5.85 21.74
N ALA A 39 -5.54 -4.57 22.10
CA ALA A 39 -4.75 -3.62 21.33
C ALA A 39 -3.30 -4.09 21.14
N LEU A 40 -2.66 -4.56 22.22
CA LEU A 40 -1.29 -5.10 22.18
C LEU A 40 -1.20 -6.36 21.32
N ALA A 41 -2.15 -7.28 21.45
CA ALA A 41 -2.17 -8.51 20.66
C ALA A 41 -2.32 -8.21 19.16
N ASP A 42 -3.23 -7.31 18.80
CA ASP A 42 -3.49 -6.93 17.41
C ASP A 42 -2.29 -6.17 16.82
N ALA A 43 -1.69 -5.25 17.57
CA ALA A 43 -0.46 -4.56 17.15
C ALA A 43 0.68 -5.53 16.86
N ARG A 44 0.88 -6.54 17.71
CA ARG A 44 1.91 -7.58 17.49
C ARG A 44 1.61 -8.40 16.25
N LYS A 45 0.36 -8.86 16.08
CA LYS A 45 -0.07 -9.63 14.91
C LYS A 45 0.14 -8.85 13.63
N TRP A 46 -0.19 -7.57 13.63
CA TRP A 46 0.04 -6.69 12.49
C TRP A 46 1.52 -6.62 12.12
N VAL A 47 2.40 -6.32 13.08
CA VAL A 47 3.85 -6.27 12.85
C VAL A 47 4.38 -7.60 12.33
N MET A 48 3.90 -8.73 12.86
CA MET A 48 4.28 -10.06 12.39
C MET A 48 3.79 -10.35 10.96
N ALA A 49 2.59 -9.90 10.60
CA ALA A 49 2.04 -10.06 9.25
C ALA A 49 2.74 -9.18 8.20
N GLN A 50 3.38 -8.09 8.63
CA GLN A 50 4.20 -7.23 7.78
C GLN A 50 5.61 -7.81 7.54
N ALA A 51 5.98 -8.92 8.20
CA ALA A 51 7.24 -9.59 7.90
C ALA A 51 7.26 -9.96 6.40
N PRO A 52 8.26 -9.53 5.63
CA PRO A 52 8.32 -9.82 4.22
C PRO A 52 8.32 -11.33 4.03
N SER A 53 7.36 -11.85 3.24
CA SER A 53 7.52 -13.17 2.67
C SER A 53 8.83 -13.14 1.89
N ILE A 54 9.74 -14.04 2.22
CA ILE A 54 11.02 -14.20 1.52
C ILE A 54 10.68 -14.72 0.12
N SER A 55 10.32 -13.81 -0.77
CA SER A 55 10.33 -13.99 -2.21
C SER A 55 10.08 -12.62 -2.84
N THR A 56 11.07 -11.74 -2.74
CA THR A 56 11.24 -10.79 -3.82
C THR A 56 11.60 -11.63 -5.05
N PRO A 57 10.75 -11.72 -6.10
CA PRO A 57 11.23 -12.23 -7.37
C PRO A 57 12.45 -11.40 -7.77
N PRO A 58 13.49 -12.01 -8.35
CA PRO A 58 14.66 -11.27 -8.78
C PRO A 58 14.17 -10.12 -9.66
N LYS A 59 14.52 -8.88 -9.27
CA LYS A 59 14.25 -7.70 -10.11
C LYS A 59 14.78 -8.05 -11.50
N PRO A 60 13.94 -8.00 -12.56
CA PRO A 60 14.47 -8.23 -13.89
C PRO A 60 15.57 -7.20 -14.09
N LEU A 61 16.78 -7.67 -14.38
CA LEU A 61 17.86 -6.80 -14.79
C LEU A 61 17.37 -6.16 -16.10
N ILE A 62 16.83 -4.95 -16.02
CA ILE A 62 16.64 -4.11 -17.20
C ILE A 62 18.04 -3.86 -17.70
N ARG A 63 18.47 -4.71 -18.62
CA ARG A 63 19.68 -4.50 -19.40
C ARG A 63 19.35 -3.28 -20.25
N PHE A 64 19.87 -2.12 -19.85
CA PHE A 64 19.91 -0.97 -20.74
C PHE A 64 20.75 -1.40 -21.94
N GLU A 65 20.08 -1.89 -22.99
CA GLU A 65 20.72 -2.09 -24.26
C GLU A 65 21.13 -0.70 -24.77
N PRO A 66 22.41 -0.44 -25.04
CA PRO A 66 22.83 0.84 -25.59
C PRO A 66 22.06 1.01 -26.89
N ASN A 67 21.25 2.07 -27.00
CA ASN A 67 20.47 2.37 -28.19
C ASN A 67 21.40 2.30 -29.41
N PRO A 68 21.25 1.29 -30.30
CA PRO A 68 22.08 1.23 -31.48
C PRO A 68 21.55 2.33 -32.38
N ARG A 69 22.17 3.51 -32.35
CA ARG A 69 21.97 4.54 -33.37
C ARG A 69 22.48 3.97 -34.69
N ARG A 70 21.65 3.15 -35.34
CA ARG A 70 21.88 2.63 -36.68
C ARG A 70 21.59 3.80 -37.62
N SER A 71 22.65 4.34 -38.21
CA SER A 71 22.56 5.25 -39.35
C SER A 71 21.72 4.58 -40.44
N GLY A 72 20.56 5.17 -40.77
CA GLY A 72 19.65 4.66 -41.79
C GLY A 72 18.21 4.40 -41.35
N GLN A 73 17.81 4.79 -40.13
CA GLN A 73 16.41 4.65 -39.70
C GLN A 73 15.54 5.74 -40.34
N CYS A 74 14.56 5.33 -41.16
CA CYS A 74 13.46 6.18 -41.58
C CYS A 74 12.57 6.45 -40.37
N SER A 75 12.47 7.71 -39.96
CA SER A 75 11.51 8.14 -38.94
C SER A 75 10.15 8.30 -39.60
N VAL A 76 9.24 7.36 -39.33
CA VAL A 76 7.84 7.50 -39.71
C VAL A 76 7.12 8.16 -38.54
N PHE A 77 6.73 9.42 -38.72
CA PHE A 77 5.86 10.12 -37.79
C PHE A 77 4.42 9.84 -38.20
N THR A 78 3.73 9.00 -37.43
CA THR A 78 2.29 8.74 -37.60
C THR A 78 1.50 9.77 -36.81
N ASP A 79 1.72 11.06 -37.07
CA ASP A 79 0.84 12.12 -36.55
C ASP A 79 0.01 12.68 -37.70
N ALA A 80 -1.06 11.94 -38.01
CA ALA A 80 -2.22 12.46 -38.72
C ALA A 80 -3.40 12.36 -37.75
N ALA A 81 -3.28 12.99 -36.58
CA ALA A 81 -4.42 13.17 -35.71
C ALA A 81 -5.32 14.27 -36.31
N TRP A 82 -6.37 13.84 -37.01
CA TRP A 82 -7.39 14.71 -37.60
C TRP A 82 -7.83 15.82 -36.65
N ASN A 83 -7.66 17.08 -37.07
CA ASN A 83 -8.15 18.24 -36.33
C ASN A 83 -9.53 18.68 -36.87
N SER A 84 -10.57 18.47 -36.08
CA SER A 84 -11.96 18.81 -36.45
C SER A 84 -12.21 20.31 -36.66
N THR A 85 -11.29 21.17 -36.25
CA THR A 85 -11.40 22.63 -36.39
C THR A 85 -10.85 23.13 -37.73
N THR A 86 -9.93 22.37 -38.33
CA THR A 86 -9.24 22.77 -39.58
C THR A 86 -9.54 21.83 -40.75
N ALA A 87 -10.09 20.64 -40.50
CA ALA A 87 -10.50 19.65 -41.51
C ALA A 87 -9.39 19.31 -42.52
N GLU A 88 -8.15 19.22 -42.05
CA GLU A 88 -7.01 18.75 -42.82
C GLU A 88 -6.27 17.66 -42.04
N ALA A 89 -5.63 16.76 -42.78
CA ALA A 89 -4.96 15.55 -42.29
C ALA A 89 -3.45 15.72 -42.18
#